data_AF-A0A349MEU1-F1
#
_entry.id   AF-A0A349MEU1-F1
#
_cell.length_a   1.000
_cell.length_b   1.000
_cell.length_c   1.000
_cell.angle_alpha   90.00
_cell.angle_beta   90.00
_cell.angle_gamma   90.00
#
_symmetry.space_group_name_H-M   'P 1'
#
loop_
_entity.id
_entity.type
_entity.pdbx_description
1 polymer ?
#
loop_
_entity_poly.entity_id
_entity_poly.type
_entity_poly.pdbx_seq_one_letter_code
_entity_poly.pdbx_strand_id
1 'polypeptide(L)'
;MTMRPTLLFVHGWGFGPGFWRPLIRALGDWPTHTLDLGFFGPPRLEIPKDQPWVAIGHSTGFLWILRHLGQPPWPSHCLGLISFMGFSRFVRGTNFPHGVDKRILHKMAGELSRDSNLVLDQFMALGGVNRPLAGLRAQGDETALAQGLHWLATWDER
;
A
#
# COMPACT_ATOMS: atom_id res chain seq x y z
N MET A 1 12.15 -25.02 19.69
CA MET A 1 10.98 -24.15 19.46
C MET A 1 11.08 -23.61 18.04
N THR A 2 10.09 -23.85 17.18
CA THR A 2 10.07 -23.25 15.84
C THR A 2 9.81 -21.76 15.96
N MET A 3 10.71 -20.92 15.43
CA MET A 3 10.48 -19.47 15.40
C MET A 3 9.31 -19.15 14.46
N ARG A 4 8.36 -18.33 14.93
CA ARG A 4 7.29 -17.78 14.10
C ARG A 4 7.88 -16.73 13.15
N PRO A 5 7.54 -16.74 11.84
CA PRO A 5 7.99 -15.71 10.93
C PRO A 5 7.35 -14.37 11.27
N THR A 6 8.08 -13.28 11.01
CA THR A 6 7.56 -11.93 11.15
C THR A 6 6.56 -11.62 10.04
N LEU A 7 5.40 -11.07 10.40
CA LEU A 7 4.44 -10.58 9.42
C LEU A 7 4.81 -9.15 9.04
N LEU A 8 5.29 -8.98 7.81
CA LEU A 8 5.72 -7.71 7.24
C LEU A 8 4.54 -7.04 6.54
N PHE A 9 3.96 -6.01 7.15
CA PHE A 9 2.78 -5.33 6.64
C PHE A 9 3.12 -4.09 5.79
N VAL A 10 2.47 -3.93 4.64
CA VAL A 10 2.60 -2.77 3.75
C VAL A 10 1.22 -2.21 3.42
N HIS A 11 0.96 -0.95 3.81
CA HIS A 11 -0.34 -0.30 3.62
C HIS A 11 -0.57 0.19 2.18
N GLY A 12 -1.83 0.50 1.86
CA GLY A 12 -2.21 1.05 0.55
C GLY A 12 -2.04 2.57 0.46
N TRP A 13 -2.25 3.12 -0.74
CA TRP A 13 -2.28 4.57 -0.97
C TRP A 13 -3.29 5.29 -0.07
N GLY A 14 -2.93 6.46 0.44
CA GLY A 14 -3.77 7.26 1.33
C GLY A 14 -3.93 6.72 2.75
N PHE A 15 -3.21 5.67 3.12
CA PHE A 15 -3.10 5.16 4.49
C PHE A 15 -1.70 5.39 5.07
N GLY A 16 -1.56 5.18 6.38
CA GLY A 16 -0.28 4.99 7.05
C GLY A 16 -0.21 3.61 7.72
N PRO A 17 0.87 3.29 8.43
CA PRO A 17 1.07 2.01 9.12
C PRO A 17 -0.04 1.70 10.13
N GLY A 18 -0.71 2.74 10.65
CA GLY A 18 -1.86 2.63 11.54
C GLY A 18 -3.03 1.81 10.98
N PHE A 19 -3.13 1.65 9.66
CA PHE A 19 -4.13 0.81 8.98
C PHE A 19 -4.15 -0.62 9.53
N TRP A 20 -2.99 -1.17 9.86
CA TRP A 20 -2.86 -2.56 10.31
C TRP A 20 -3.11 -2.77 11.80
N ARG A 21 -3.26 -1.69 12.60
CA ARG A 21 -3.42 -1.81 14.07
C ARG A 21 -4.54 -2.75 14.52
N PRO A 22 -5.75 -2.76 13.91
CA PRO A 22 -6.79 -3.70 14.32
C PRO A 22 -6.39 -5.16 14.13
N LEU A 23 -5.75 -5.48 12.99
CA LEU A 23 -5.29 -6.83 12.68
C LEU A 23 -4.12 -7.23 13.59
N ILE A 24 -3.13 -6.35 13.77
CA ILE A 24 -1.99 -6.58 14.66
C ILE A 24 -2.48 -6.87 16.09
N ARG A 25 -3.47 -6.13 16.59
CA ARG A 25 -4.07 -6.42 17.91
C ARG A 25 -4.73 -7.79 17.97
N ALA A 26 -5.44 -8.20 16.92
CA ALA A 26 -6.09 -9.51 16.86
C ALA A 26 -5.08 -10.67 16.77
N LEU A 27 -3.88 -10.41 16.24
CA LEU A 27 -2.79 -11.38 16.13
C LEU A 27 -2.03 -11.61 17.47
N GLY A 28 -2.30 -10.80 18.49
CA GLY A 28 -1.71 -10.96 19.82
C GLY A 28 -0.19 -10.81 19.84
N ASP A 29 0.52 -11.87 20.24
CA ASP A 29 1.98 -11.90 20.42
C ASP A 29 2.74 -12.31 19.14
N TRP A 30 2.06 -12.41 17.99
CA TRP A 30 2.71 -12.72 16.73
C TRP A 30 3.75 -11.63 16.35
N PRO A 31 4.98 -11.97 15.94
CA PRO A 31 5.96 -10.98 15.51
C PRO A 31 5.48 -10.19 14.28
N THR A 32 5.43 -8.86 14.36
CA THR A 32 4.98 -8.01 13.26
C THR A 32 5.98 -6.89 12.98
N HIS A 33 6.07 -6.49 11.72
CA HIS A 33 6.82 -5.32 11.27
C HIS A 33 5.97 -4.58 10.26
N THR A 34 5.88 -3.26 10.35
CA THR A 34 5.02 -2.47 9.43
C THR A 34 5.87 -1.45 8.70
N LEU A 35 5.84 -1.50 7.37
CA LEU A 35 6.43 -0.47 6.54
C LEU A 35 5.50 0.74 6.44
N ASP A 36 6.11 1.91 6.26
CA ASP A 36 5.44 3.18 6.03
C ASP A 36 5.88 3.72 4.67
N LEU A 37 4.95 3.78 3.71
CA LEU A 37 5.23 4.28 2.36
C LEU A 37 5.39 5.81 2.31
N GLY A 38 5.15 6.51 3.43
CA GLY A 38 5.48 7.92 3.58
C GLY A 38 4.41 8.90 3.10
N PHE A 39 3.14 8.48 2.96
CA PHE A 39 2.07 9.37 2.51
C PHE A 39 1.71 10.49 3.51
N PHE A 40 2.12 10.35 4.78
CA PHE A 40 1.81 11.29 5.87
C PHE A 40 3.05 11.66 6.70
N GLY A 41 4.25 11.46 6.16
CA GLY A 41 5.51 11.66 6.89
C GLY A 41 6.67 10.91 6.25
N PRO A 42 7.85 10.90 6.90
CA PRO A 42 9.02 10.23 6.34
C PRO A 42 8.78 8.71 6.18
N PRO A 43 9.15 8.12 5.03
CA PRO A 43 8.94 6.70 4.80
C PRO A 43 9.84 5.85 5.72
N ARG A 44 9.36 4.65 6.06
CA ARG A 44 10.10 3.62 6.80
C ARG A 44 9.98 2.30 6.04
N LEU A 45 10.99 1.98 5.23
CA LEU A 45 10.97 0.89 4.25
C LEU A 45 11.93 -0.26 4.60
N GLU A 46 12.49 -0.25 5.81
CA GLU A 46 13.47 -1.26 6.24
C GLU A 46 12.79 -2.61 6.41
N ILE A 47 13.24 -3.60 5.63
CA ILE A 47 12.78 -4.99 5.71
C ILE A 47 13.68 -5.75 6.70
N PRO A 48 13.13 -6.59 7.59
CA PRO A 48 13.93 -7.46 8.46
C PRO A 48 14.89 -8.36 7.66
N LYS A 49 16.19 -8.31 7.97
CA LYS A 49 17.23 -9.03 7.22
C LYS A 49 17.58 -10.40 7.78
N ASP A 50 17.45 -10.57 9.10
CA ASP A 50 18.05 -11.71 9.82
C ASP A 50 17.03 -12.74 10.35
N GLN A 51 15.76 -12.59 9.98
CA GLN A 51 14.69 -13.46 10.47
C GLN A 51 13.68 -13.77 9.35
N PRO A 52 13.09 -14.97 9.31
CA PRO A 52 12.07 -15.29 8.32
C PRO A 52 10.85 -14.37 8.43
N TRP A 53 10.26 -14.00 7.30
CA TRP A 53 9.09 -13.13 7.23
C TRP A 53 8.14 -13.52 6.10
N VAL A 54 6.87 -13.14 6.27
CA VAL A 54 5.80 -13.23 5.26
C VAL A 54 5.33 -11.81 4.98
N ALA A 55 5.38 -11.39 3.72
CA ALA A 55 4.95 -10.04 3.32
C ALA A 55 3.44 -10.00 3.09
N ILE A 56 2.77 -9.00 3.67
CA ILE A 56 1.33 -8.81 3.60
C ILE A 56 1.06 -7.39 3.09
N GLY A 57 0.48 -7.29 1.90
CA GLY A 57 0.21 -6.00 1.26
C GLY A 57 -1.28 -5.74 1.09
N HIS A 58 -1.72 -4.52 1.42
CA HIS A 58 -3.06 -4.06 1.04
C HIS A 58 -3.01 -3.18 -0.21
N SER A 59 -3.81 -3.50 -1.24
CA SER A 59 -3.96 -2.65 -2.42
C SER A 59 -2.59 -2.25 -3.01
N THR A 60 -2.26 -0.97 -3.09
CA THR A 60 -0.95 -0.44 -3.53
C THR A 60 0.25 -1.02 -2.77
N GLY A 61 0.08 -1.40 -1.50
CA GLY A 61 1.14 -2.03 -0.71
C GLY A 61 1.53 -3.41 -1.23
N PHE A 62 0.58 -4.18 -1.77
CA PHE A 62 0.87 -5.45 -2.43
C PHE A 62 1.61 -5.24 -3.75
N LEU A 63 1.17 -4.27 -4.54
CA LEU A 63 1.85 -3.87 -5.77
C LEU A 63 3.29 -3.42 -5.49
N TRP A 64 3.51 -2.67 -4.40
CA TRP A 64 4.85 -2.28 -3.94
C TRP A 64 5.70 -3.49 -3.58
N ILE A 65 5.15 -4.48 -2.85
CA ILE A 65 5.84 -5.73 -2.53
C ILE A 65 6.29 -6.44 -3.81
N LEU A 66 5.40 -6.61 -4.79
CA LEU A 66 5.73 -7.27 -6.05
C LEU A 66 6.87 -6.55 -6.80
N ARG A 67 6.82 -5.22 -6.87
CA ARG A 67 7.84 -4.41 -7.54
C ARG A 67 9.23 -4.54 -6.89
N HIS A 68 9.29 -4.63 -5.57
CA HIS A 68 10.56 -4.59 -4.83
C HIS A 68 11.13 -5.98 -4.53
N LEU A 69 10.29 -7.01 -4.40
CA LEU A 69 10.74 -8.38 -4.23
C LEU A 69 10.93 -9.10 -5.57
N GLY A 70 10.24 -8.65 -6.62
CA GLY A 70 10.29 -9.26 -7.94
C GLY A 70 9.68 -10.66 -7.99
N GLN A 71 10.05 -11.40 -9.04
CA GLN A 71 9.65 -12.80 -9.22
C GLN A 71 10.53 -13.72 -8.38
N PRO A 72 10.02 -14.89 -7.94
CA PRO A 72 10.81 -15.86 -7.19
C PRO A 72 12.03 -16.35 -7.99
N PRO A 73 13.12 -16.77 -7.31
CA PRO A 73 13.22 -16.92 -5.86
C PRO A 73 13.37 -15.56 -5.14
N TRP A 74 12.57 -15.37 -4.10
CA TRP A 74 12.63 -14.17 -3.25
C TRP A 74 13.87 -14.19 -2.34
N PRO A 75 14.22 -13.07 -1.69
CA PRO A 75 15.30 -13.04 -0.69
C PRO A 75 15.15 -14.19 0.32
N SER A 76 16.26 -14.74 0.81
CA SER A 76 16.31 -15.99 1.60
C SER A 76 15.38 -16.06 2.81
N HIS A 77 15.00 -14.90 3.35
CA HIS A 77 14.12 -14.77 4.51
C HIS A 77 12.64 -14.54 4.16
N CYS A 78 12.30 -14.33 2.88
CA CYS A 78 10.93 -14.21 2.40
C CYS A 78 10.29 -15.60 2.23
N LEU A 79 9.38 -15.97 3.13
CA LEU A 79 8.70 -17.26 3.07
C LEU A 79 7.45 -17.25 2.18
N GLY A 80 6.90 -16.08 1.87
CA GLY A 80 5.68 -15.96 1.08
C GLY A 80 5.07 -14.58 1.09
N LEU A 81 4.09 -14.38 0.21
CA LEU A 81 3.33 -13.14 0.05
C LEU A 81 1.84 -13.40 0.31
N ILE A 82 1.17 -12.48 1.00
CA ILE A 82 -0.28 -12.47 1.20
C ILE A 82 -0.84 -11.17 0.61
N SER A 83 -1.76 -11.31 -0.34
CA SER A 83 -2.51 -10.18 -0.90
C SER A 83 -3.77 -9.93 -0.06
N PHE A 84 -3.91 -8.71 0.46
CA PHE A 84 -5.12 -8.24 1.10
C PHE A 84 -5.80 -7.23 0.16
N MET A 85 -6.76 -7.68 -0.65
CA MET A 85 -7.38 -6.84 -1.71
C MET A 85 -6.35 -6.16 -2.62
N GLY A 86 -5.24 -6.85 -2.90
CA GLY A 86 -4.17 -6.37 -3.77
C GLY A 86 -4.40 -6.67 -5.25
N PHE A 87 -3.53 -6.11 -6.08
CA PHE A 87 -3.50 -6.29 -7.52
C PHE A 87 -2.04 -6.20 -8.00
N SER A 88 -1.75 -6.87 -9.12
CA SER A 88 -0.47 -6.73 -9.84
C SER A 88 -0.50 -5.62 -10.90
N ARG A 89 -1.70 -5.13 -11.24
CA ARG A 89 -1.91 -3.95 -12.09
C ARG A 89 -3.23 -3.29 -11.70
N PHE A 90 -3.23 -1.98 -11.48
CA PHE A 90 -4.45 -1.26 -11.07
C PHE A 90 -5.25 -0.71 -12.25
N VAL A 91 -4.59 -0.05 -13.18
CA VAL A 91 -5.26 0.57 -14.33
C VAL A 91 -5.49 -0.41 -15.47
N ARG A 92 -6.57 -0.21 -16.21
CA ARG A 92 -6.84 -1.01 -17.40
C ARG A 92 -5.73 -0.90 -18.45
N GLY A 93 -5.61 -1.91 -19.30
CA GLY A 93 -4.69 -1.96 -20.45
C GLY A 93 -5.20 -2.90 -21.53
N THR A 94 -4.50 -2.97 -22.66
CA THR A 94 -4.88 -3.81 -23.80
C THR A 94 -5.16 -5.27 -23.40
N ASN A 95 -4.31 -5.82 -22.53
CA ASN A 95 -4.42 -7.20 -22.02
C ASN A 95 -4.96 -7.25 -20.58
N PHE A 96 -5.66 -6.21 -20.13
CA PHE A 96 -6.28 -6.12 -18.79
C PHE A 96 -7.43 -5.10 -18.80
N PRO A 97 -8.60 -5.43 -19.36
CA PRO A 97 -9.68 -4.44 -19.52
C PRO A 97 -10.40 -4.09 -18.21
N HIS A 98 -10.24 -4.91 -17.16
CA HIS A 98 -11.00 -4.81 -15.90
C HIS A 98 -10.43 -3.80 -14.89
N GLY A 99 -9.31 -3.14 -15.21
CA GLY A 99 -8.71 -2.15 -14.31
C GLY A 99 -9.42 -0.78 -14.33
N VAL A 100 -8.97 0.10 -13.44
CA VAL A 100 -9.47 1.48 -13.33
C VAL A 100 -9.06 2.30 -14.55
N ASP A 101 -9.91 3.22 -15.00
CA ASP A 101 -9.55 4.17 -16.06
C ASP A 101 -8.43 5.10 -15.57
N LYS A 102 -7.29 5.12 -16.27
CA LYS A 102 -6.12 5.94 -15.93
C LYS A 102 -6.45 7.43 -15.83
N ARG A 103 -7.50 7.90 -16.54
CA ARG A 103 -7.98 9.29 -16.45
C ARG A 103 -8.40 9.68 -15.03
N ILE A 104 -8.92 8.74 -14.23
CA ILE A 104 -9.29 8.99 -12.82
C ILE A 104 -8.03 9.37 -12.02
N LEU A 105 -6.95 8.61 -12.16
CA LEU A 105 -5.70 8.90 -11.45
C LEU A 105 -5.02 10.19 -11.93
N HIS A 106 -5.07 10.48 -13.23
CA HIS A 106 -4.56 11.75 -13.75
C HIS A 106 -5.34 12.95 -13.20
N LYS A 107 -6.67 12.85 -13.11
CA LYS A 107 -7.50 13.88 -12.49
C LYS A 107 -7.12 14.10 -11.03
N MET A 108 -7.04 13.01 -10.26
CA MET A 108 -6.65 13.06 -8.85
C MET A 108 -5.27 13.71 -8.66
N ALA A 109 -4.29 13.36 -9.49
CA ALA A 109 -2.94 13.92 -9.41
C ALA A 109 -2.93 15.44 -9.69
N GLY A 110 -3.76 15.92 -10.61
CA GLY A 110 -3.91 17.36 -10.89
C GLY A 110 -4.64 18.14 -9.79
N GLU A 111 -5.40 17.46 -8.93
CA GLU A 111 -6.15 18.06 -7.83
C GLU A 111 -5.37 18.03 -6.49
N LEU A 112 -4.32 17.20 -6.37
CA LEU A 112 -3.56 17.03 -5.12
C LEU A 112 -2.97 18.33 -4.58
N SER A 113 -2.40 19.19 -5.43
CA SER A 113 -1.80 20.47 -5.02
C SER A 113 -2.83 21.56 -4.68
N ARG A 114 -4.10 21.31 -4.99
CA ARG A 114 -5.20 22.21 -4.64
C ARG A 114 -5.80 21.82 -3.30
N ASP A 115 -6.11 20.53 -3.13
CA ASP A 115 -6.70 19.99 -1.91
C ASP A 115 -6.45 18.48 -1.79
N SER A 116 -5.32 18.11 -1.20
CA SER A 116 -4.96 16.70 -0.97
C SER A 116 -5.97 15.97 -0.08
N ASN A 117 -6.65 16.69 0.81
CA ASN A 117 -7.65 16.08 1.68
C ASN A 117 -8.91 15.71 0.91
N LEU A 118 -9.40 16.59 0.04
CA LEU A 118 -10.53 16.29 -0.81
C LEU A 118 -10.25 15.08 -1.71
N VAL A 119 -9.08 15.04 -2.34
CA VAL A 119 -8.67 13.92 -3.22
C VAL A 119 -8.63 12.59 -2.46
N LEU A 120 -8.04 12.59 -1.26
CA LEU A 120 -8.00 11.40 -0.43
C LEU A 120 -9.41 10.94 0.00
N ASP A 121 -10.30 11.86 0.40
CA ASP A 121 -11.66 11.50 0.81
C ASP A 121 -12.48 10.92 -0.36
N GLN A 122 -12.33 11.50 -1.56
CA GLN A 122 -12.95 10.95 -2.77
C GLN A 122 -12.44 9.55 -3.10
N PHE A 123 -11.14 9.31 -3.01
CA PHE A 123 -10.58 7.98 -3.23
C PHE A 123 -11.07 6.96 -2.20
N MET A 124 -11.13 7.35 -0.93
CA MET A 124 -11.61 6.49 0.15
C MET A 124 -13.09 6.14 -0.02
N ALA A 125 -13.91 7.08 -0.49
CA ALA A 125 -15.31 6.84 -0.83
C ALA A 125 -15.45 5.82 -1.98
N LEU A 126 -14.59 5.86 -3.00
CA LEU A 126 -14.55 4.84 -4.05
C LEU A 126 -14.20 3.44 -3.49
N GLY A 127 -13.41 3.39 -2.41
CA GLY A 127 -13.10 2.17 -1.66
C GLY A 127 -14.16 1.77 -0.63
N GLY A 128 -15.32 2.43 -0.58
CA GLY A 128 -16.42 2.13 0.34
C GLY A 128 -16.31 2.75 1.72
N VAL A 129 -15.32 3.63 1.96
CA VAL A 129 -15.19 4.39 3.21
C VAL A 129 -16.02 5.67 3.10
N ASN A 130 -17.28 5.60 3.53
CA ASN A 130 -18.27 6.67 3.34
C ASN A 130 -18.29 7.71 4.47
N ARG A 131 -17.14 8.03 5.08
CA ARG A 131 -17.03 9.12 6.06
C ARG A 131 -15.86 10.03 5.71
N PRO A 132 -16.02 11.37 5.79
CA PRO A 132 -14.88 12.28 5.64
C PRO A 132 -13.80 11.94 6.66
N LEU A 133 -12.56 11.82 6.18
CA LEU A 133 -11.39 11.64 7.05
C LEU A 133 -10.61 12.96 7.21
N ALA A 134 -11.01 14.01 6.50
CA ALA A 134 -10.52 15.36 6.70
C ALA A 134 -10.57 15.77 8.18
N GLY A 135 -9.44 16.26 8.72
CA GLY A 135 -9.29 16.62 10.14
C GLY A 135 -9.02 15.45 11.10
N LEU A 136 -9.23 14.20 10.68
CA LEU A 136 -8.89 12.99 11.45
C LEU A 136 -7.55 12.36 11.02
N ARG A 137 -7.00 12.81 9.90
CA ARG A 137 -5.66 12.41 9.41
C ARG A 137 -4.70 13.59 9.44
N ALA A 138 -3.42 13.26 9.56
CA ALA A 138 -2.35 14.23 9.30
C ALA A 138 -2.45 14.78 7.88
N GLN A 139 -1.91 15.98 7.66
CA GLN A 139 -1.77 16.52 6.31
C GLN A 139 -0.89 15.57 5.49
N GLY A 140 -1.37 15.19 4.31
CA GLY A 140 -0.64 14.31 3.43
C GLY A 140 0.59 14.99 2.84
N ASP A 141 1.67 14.23 2.66
CA ASP A 141 2.80 14.67 1.85
C ASP A 141 2.39 14.62 0.37
N GLU A 142 2.22 15.79 -0.25
CA GLU A 142 1.74 15.90 -1.62
C GLU A 142 2.64 15.18 -2.63
N THR A 143 3.96 15.22 -2.40
CA THR A 143 4.93 14.59 -3.29
C THR A 143 4.83 13.08 -3.18
N ALA A 144 4.77 12.54 -1.97
CA ALA A 144 4.61 11.11 -1.74
C ALA A 144 3.25 10.59 -2.25
N LEU A 145 2.17 11.36 -2.04
CA LEU A 145 0.84 11.02 -2.56
C LEU A 145 0.82 11.00 -4.09
N ALA A 146 1.39 12.02 -4.74
CA ALA A 146 1.49 12.06 -6.20
C ALA A 146 2.33 10.89 -6.74
N GLN A 147 3.42 10.57 -6.06
CA GLN A 147 4.27 9.43 -6.39
C GLN A 147 3.51 8.10 -6.29
N GLY A 148 2.67 7.93 -5.27
CA GLY A 148 1.83 6.74 -5.14
C GLY A 148 0.72 6.64 -6.20
N LEU A 149 0.13 7.77 -6.62
CA LEU A 149 -0.79 7.78 -7.77
C LEU A 149 -0.07 7.42 -9.07
N HIS A 150 1.17 7.87 -9.22
CA HIS A 150 2.00 7.47 -10.36
C HIS A 150 2.23 5.95 -10.37
N TRP A 151 2.53 5.32 -9.23
CA TRP A 151 2.68 3.86 -9.14
C TRP A 151 1.41 3.13 -9.59
N LEU A 152 0.24 3.53 -9.06
CA LEU A 152 -1.05 2.97 -9.47
C LEU A 152 -1.30 3.13 -10.99
N ALA A 153 -0.82 4.21 -11.58
CA ALA A 153 -1.05 4.55 -12.98
C ALA A 153 -0.08 3.87 -13.97
N THR A 154 1.08 3.38 -13.50
CA THR A 154 2.17 2.94 -14.38
C THR A 154 2.73 1.56 -14.09
N TRP A 155 2.64 1.05 -12.86
CA TRP A 155 3.20 -0.26 -12.51
C TRP A 155 2.31 -1.41 -12.99
N ASP A 156 2.96 -2.49 -13.45
CA ASP A 156 2.39 -3.74 -13.93
C ASP A 156 3.37 -4.86 -13.58
N GLU A 157 3.03 -5.66 -12.58
CA GLU A 157 3.88 -6.72 -11.99
C GLU A 157 3.35 -8.13 -12.28
N ARG A 158 2.58 -8.26 -13.36
CA ARG A 158 2.05 -9.55 -13.83
C ARG A 158 3.11 -10.40 -14.51
#